data_AF-A0A645FYJ7-F1
#
_entry.id   AF-A0A645FYJ7-F1
#
_cell.length_a   1.000
_cell.length_b   1.000
_cell.length_c   1.000
_cell.angle_alpha   90.00
_cell.angle_beta   90.00
_cell.angle_gamma   90.00
#
_symmetry.space_group_name_H-M   'P 1'
#
loop_
_entity.id
_entity.type
_entity.pdbx_description
1 polymer ?
#
loop_
_entity_poly.entity_id
_entity_poly.type
_entity_poly.pdbx_seq_one_letter_code
_entity_poly.pdbx_strand_id
1 'polypeptide(L)'
;MVDVREPYEYAAGHLHGATLIPLGQITDRAGELDKGTTTYLICQVGKRSLHAVEVLEAAGYDVVNVDGGMVEWAAQGRPLEQGPEQRPQG
;
A
#
# COMPACT_ATOMS: atom_id res chain seq x y z
N MET A 1 0.46 6.60 -1.72
CA MET A 1 0.44 5.51 -0.72
C MET A 1 0.20 4.21 -1.46
N VAL A 2 0.82 3.11 -1.04
CA VAL A 2 0.67 1.79 -1.66
C VAL A 2 0.06 0.83 -0.65
N ASP A 3 -1.02 0.18 -1.06
CA ASP A 3 -1.66 -0.92 -0.33
C ASP A 3 -1.08 -2.24 -0.84
N VAL A 4 -0.43 -2.99 0.06
CA VAL A 4 0.21 -4.28 -0.27
C VAL A 4 -0.64 -5.50 0.05
N ARG A 5 -1.93 -5.30 0.33
CA ARG A 5 -2.89 -6.38 0.58
C ARG A 5 -3.32 -7.07 -0.71
N GLU A 6 -4.12 -8.12 -0.55
CA GLU A 6 -4.72 -8.81 -1.69
C GLU A 6 -5.83 -7.96 -2.34
N PRO A 7 -6.09 -8.13 -3.66
CA PRO A 7 -7.09 -7.32 -4.37
C PRO A 7 -8.49 -7.33 -3.74
N TYR A 8 -8.90 -8.45 -3.15
CA TYR A 8 -10.20 -8.55 -2.49
C TYR A 8 -10.26 -7.76 -1.18
N GLU A 9 -9.14 -7.63 -0.44
CA GLU A 9 -9.06 -6.83 0.78
C GLU A 9 -9.10 -5.33 0.45
N TYR A 10 -8.39 -4.94 -0.61
CA TYR A 10 -8.43 -3.58 -1.14
C TYR A 10 -9.85 -3.22 -1.61
N ALA A 11 -10.48 -4.10 -2.41
CA ALA A 11 -11.81 -3.85 -2.95
C ALA A 11 -12.89 -3.76 -1.87
N ALA A 12 -12.73 -4.47 -0.75
CA ALA A 12 -13.63 -4.39 0.40
C ALA A 12 -13.52 -3.07 1.18
N GLY A 13 -12.40 -2.35 1.05
CA GLY A 13 -12.15 -1.10 1.75
C GLY A 13 -10.68 -0.70 1.72
N HIS A 14 -10.34 0.46 1.15
CA HIS A 14 -8.98 0.99 1.05
C HIS A 14 -8.95 2.51 1.25
N LEU A 15 -7.76 3.09 1.38
CA LEU A 15 -7.60 4.55 1.49
C LEU A 15 -7.80 5.21 0.13
N HIS A 16 -8.48 6.37 0.12
CA HIS A 16 -8.62 7.16 -1.10
C HIS A 16 -7.25 7.46 -1.73
N GLY A 17 -7.13 7.18 -3.04
CA GLY A 17 -5.89 7.39 -3.79
C GLY A 17 -4.75 6.43 -3.44
N ALA A 18 -5.00 5.35 -2.70
CA ALA A 18 -4.01 4.29 -2.51
C ALA A 18 -3.86 3.45 -3.78
N THR A 19 -2.63 3.18 -4.18
CA THR A 19 -2.30 2.27 -5.28
C THR A 19 -2.19 0.83 -4.75
N LEU A 20 -2.84 -0.12 -5.39
CA LEU A 20 -2.76 -1.55 -5.07
C LEU A 20 -1.54 -2.19 -5.74
N ILE A 21 -0.56 -2.59 -4.92
CA ILE A 21 0.57 -3.43 -5.34
C ILE A 21 0.69 -4.58 -4.34
N PRO A 22 0.05 -5.73 -4.58
CA PRO A 22 0.08 -6.86 -3.65
C PRO A 22 1.51 -7.25 -3.30
N LEU A 23 1.75 -7.66 -2.04
CA LEU A 23 3.10 -7.99 -1.57
C LEU A 23 3.84 -8.98 -2.50
N GLY A 24 3.13 -9.99 -3.02
CA GLY A 24 3.72 -10.96 -3.94
C GLY A 24 4.15 -10.41 -5.30
N GLN A 25 3.76 -9.17 -5.63
CA GLN A 25 4.12 -8.46 -6.87
C GLN A 25 5.05 -7.28 -6.62
N ILE A 26 5.41 -6.98 -5.36
CA ILE A 26 6.09 -5.74 -5.00
C ILE A 26 7.45 -5.59 -5.69
N THR A 27 8.20 -6.68 -5.83
CA THR A 27 9.52 -6.67 -6.47
C THR A 27 9.40 -6.42 -7.97
N ASP A 28 8.44 -7.06 -8.63
CA ASP A 28 8.24 -6.95 -10.08
C ASP A 28 7.65 -5.58 -10.47
N ARG A 29 6.83 -5.01 -9.58
CA ARG A 29 6.14 -3.73 -9.78
C ARG A 29 6.81 -2.56 -9.08
N ALA A 30 8.00 -2.75 -8.49
CA ALA A 30 8.73 -1.69 -7.78
C ALA A 30 8.98 -0.46 -8.66
N GLY A 31 9.14 -0.65 -9.98
CA GLY A 31 9.33 0.44 -10.95
C GLY A 31 8.11 1.36 -11.13
N GLU A 32 6.96 1.03 -10.55
CA GLU A 32 5.80 1.94 -10.49
C GLU A 32 5.95 3.00 -9.39
N LEU A 33 6.90 2.82 -8.47
CA LEU A 33 7.17 3.76 -7.38
C LEU A 33 8.17 4.83 -7.81
N ASP A 34 7.91 6.08 -7.41
CA ASP A 34 8.83 7.18 -7.65
C ASP A 34 9.94 7.20 -6.58
N LYS A 35 11.19 7.00 -7.01
CA LYS A 35 12.39 7.08 -6.14
C LYS A 35 12.68 8.48 -5.62
N GLY A 36 12.08 9.52 -6.20
CA GLY A 36 12.23 10.91 -5.76
C GLY A 36 11.36 11.29 -4.57
N THR A 37 10.45 10.41 -4.11
CA THR A 37 9.50 10.73 -3.04
C THR A 37 9.34 9.58 -2.05
N THR A 38 9.03 9.93 -0.80
CA THR A 38 8.73 8.96 0.25
C THR A 38 7.41 8.24 -0.05
N THR A 39 7.46 6.91 -0.17
CA THR A 39 6.28 6.07 -0.41
C THR A 39 5.82 5.38 0.87
N TYR A 40 4.60 5.70 1.33
CA TYR A 40 3.99 5.02 2.46
C TYR A 40 3.35 3.69 2.03
N LEU A 41 3.69 2.59 2.73
CA LEU A 41 3.17 1.24 2.49
C LEU A 41 2.22 0.85 3.62
N ILE A 42 1.02 0.39 3.27
CA ILE A 42 -0.01 -0.03 4.22
C ILE A 42 -0.45 -1.46 3.93
N CYS A 43 -0.72 -2.22 4.98
CA CYS A 43 -1.42 -3.50 4.88
C CYS A 43 -2.49 -3.63 5.97
N GLN A 44 -2.97 -4.85 6.25
CA GLN A 44 -4.03 -5.04 7.24
C GLN A 44 -3.63 -4.56 8.65
N VAL A 45 -2.42 -4.92 9.11
CA VAL A 45 -1.95 -4.69 10.50
C VAL A 45 -0.47 -4.25 10.60
N GLY A 46 0.17 -3.90 9.49
CA GLY A 46 1.58 -3.49 9.43
C GLY A 46 2.61 -4.58 9.08
N LYS A 47 2.28 -5.88 9.19
CA LYS A 47 3.26 -6.98 8.96
C LYS A 47 3.71 -7.15 7.51
N ARG A 48 2.78 -7.17 6.56
CA ARG A 48 3.10 -7.33 5.11
C ARG A 48 3.79 -6.09 4.56
N SER A 49 3.34 -4.90 4.99
CA SER A 49 3.94 -3.63 4.60
C SER A 49 5.35 -3.47 5.16
N LEU A 50 5.64 -3.97 6.37
CA LEU A 50 7.01 -4.02 6.88
C LEU A 50 7.93 -4.86 5.98
N HIS A 51 7.47 -6.04 5.54
CA HIS A 51 8.26 -6.86 4.62
C HIS A 51 8.48 -6.16 3.27
N ALA A 52 7.46 -5.47 2.75
CA ALA A 52 7.61 -4.67 1.53
C ALA A 52 8.62 -3.52 1.71
N VAL A 53 8.66 -2.88 2.89
CA VAL A 53 9.67 -1.86 3.23
C VAL A 53 11.06 -2.47 3.14
N GLU A 54 11.34 -3.59 3.81
CA GLU A 54 12.66 -4.23 3.80
C GLU A 54 13.17 -4.51 2.37
N VAL A 55 12.28 -5.01 1.50
CA VAL A 55 12.60 -5.31 0.10
C VAL A 55 12.87 -4.04 -0.71
N LEU A 56 12.05 -3.01 -0.55
CA LEU A 56 12.13 -1.78 -1.32
C LEU A 56 13.27 -0.87 -0.85
N GLU A 57 13.54 -0.78 0.45
CA GLU A 57 14.72 -0.08 0.99
C GLU A 57 16.02 -0.69 0.42
N ALA A 58 16.11 -2.01 0.37
CA ALA A 58 17.26 -2.71 -0.24
C ALA A 58 17.43 -2.38 -1.74
N ALA A 59 16.34 -2.03 -2.43
CA ALA A 59 16.35 -1.58 -3.83
C ALA A 59 16.53 -0.05 -3.99
N GLY A 60 16.75 0.67 -2.89
CA GLY A 60 17.04 2.10 -2.85
C GLY A 60 15.81 2.99 -3.03
N TYR A 61 14.63 2.53 -2.59
CA TYR A 61 13.44 3.38 -2.48
C TYR A 61 13.35 3.99 -1.08
N ASP A 62 12.86 5.22 -0.99
CA ASP A 62 12.49 5.85 0.28
C ASP A 62 11.05 5.44 0.63
N VAL A 63 10.88 4.54 1.59
CA VAL A 63 9.60 3.90 1.93
C VAL A 63 9.36 3.89 3.43
N VAL A 64 8.09 4.00 3.83
CA VAL A 64 7.69 4.04 5.25
C VAL A 64 6.57 3.05 5.51
N ASN A 65 6.72 2.23 6.55
CA ASN A 65 5.66 1.33 7.00
C ASN A 65 4.57 2.12 7.74
N VAL A 66 3.31 1.88 7.39
CA VAL A 66 2.17 2.36 8.17
C VAL A 66 1.83 1.31 9.23
N ASP A 67 2.35 1.52 10.44
CA ASP A 67 2.05 0.70 11.61
C ASP A 67 0.53 0.69 11.91
N GLY A 68 0.03 -0.41 12.47
CA GLY A 68 -1.39 -0.60 12.76
C GLY A 68 -2.26 -0.89 11.53
N GLY A 69 -1.82 -0.45 10.35
CA GLY A 69 -2.44 -0.74 9.07
C GLY A 69 -3.89 -0.28 8.96
N MET A 70 -4.63 -0.95 8.09
CA MET A 70 -6.05 -0.68 7.83
C MET A 70 -6.95 -0.89 9.04
N VAL A 71 -6.57 -1.79 9.96
CA VAL A 71 -7.34 -2.03 11.19
C VAL A 71 -7.37 -0.77 12.05
N GLU A 72 -6.22 -0.14 12.30
CA GLU A 72 -6.19 1.09 13.08
C GLU A 72 -6.80 2.27 12.32
N TRP A 73 -6.58 2.35 11.01
CA TRP A 73 -7.23 3.36 10.18
C TRP A 73 -8.76 3.32 10.29
N ALA A 74 -9.34 2.13 10.16
CA ALA A 74 -10.77 1.91 10.30
C ALA A 74 -11.27 2.15 11.73
N ALA A 75 -10.51 1.74 12.75
CA ALA A 75 -10.85 1.97 14.15
C ALA A 75 -10.93 3.46 14.51
N GLN A 76 -10.18 4.31 13.80
CA GLN A 76 -10.24 5.78 13.93
C GLN A 76 -11.42 6.41 13.19
N GLY A 77 -12.30 5.62 12.55
CA GLY A 77 -13.46 6.12 11.81
C GLY A 77 -13.08 6.94 10.57
N ARG A 78 -11.88 6.72 10.02
CA ARG A 78 -11.39 7.46 8.87
C ARG A 78 -12.07 7.00 7.57
N PRO A 79 -12.17 7.88 6.55
CA PRO A 79 -12.78 7.55 5.27
C PRO A 79 -12.09 6.36 4.59
N LEU A 80 -12.91 5.55 3.91
CA LEU A 80 -12.50 4.42 3.08
C LEU A 80 -13.25 4.46 1.76
N GLU A 81 -12.58 4.02 0.70
CA GLU A 81 -13.17 3.75 -0.61
C GLU A 81 -13.36 2.26 -0.81
N GLN A 82 -14.29 1.88 -1.69
CA GLN A 82 -14.57 0.50 -2.05
C GLN A 82 -14.45 0.33 -3.57
N GLY A 83 -14.26 -0.91 -3.99
CA GLY A 83 -14.11 -1.26 -5.40
C GLY A 83 -12.65 -1.46 -5.82
N PRO A 84 -12.43 -1.93 -7.05
CA PRO A 84 -11.08 -2.18 -7.56
C PRO A 84 -10.28 -0.88 -7.65
N GLU A 85 -8.96 -1.00 -7.75
CA GLU A 85 -8.09 0.16 -8.01
C GLU A 85 -8.60 0.93 -9.24
N GLN A 86 -8.91 2.21 -9.04
CA GLN A 86 -9.26 3.10 -10.12
C GLN A 86 -7.96 3.57 -10.78
N ARG A 87 -7.59 2.97 -11.92
CA ARG A 87 -6.54 3.56 -12.75
C ARG A 87 -7.04 4.91 -13.28
N PRO A 88 -6.24 6.00 -13.18
CA PRO A 88 -6.60 7.25 -13.83
C PRO A 88 -6.87 6.96 -15.31
N GLN A 89 -8.09 7.29 -15.75
CA GLN A 89 -8.39 7.34 -17.17
C GLN A 89 -7.55 8.50 -17.73
N GLY A 90 -6.68 8.18 -18.68
CA GLY A 90 -5.67 9.10 -19.21
C GLY A 90 -6.22 10.39 -19.79
#